data_AF-A0A8T5FBM1-F1
#
_entry.id   AF-A0A8T5FBM1-F1
#
_cell.length_a   1.000
_cell.length_b   1.000
_cell.length_c   1.000
_cell.angle_alpha   90.00
_cell.angle_beta   90.00
_cell.angle_gamma   90.00
#
_symmetry.space_group_name_H-M   'P 1'
#
loop_
_entity.id
_entity.type
_entity.pdbx_description
1 polymer ?
#
loop_
_entity_poly.entity_id
_entity_poly.type
_entity_poly.pdbx_seq_one_letter_code
_entity_poly.pdbx_strand_id
1 'polypeptide(L)'
;MTIAIYLAHLNPVTNAHAEIIKDLAKEDNVVVMPVRFLVGNTEINSKSFPFTFNVRKEMLESIFGDSIMISANYTFHAPFKRYFPPLVSKGSWELRKEILSEIKGEYYTYTGDKAEGLMLKLYRLKPKIGQRKELSATSVKNKMYESATGEKSDWDKHVPKSVAEIINKNWNVIEGFASAEDKTMRVLGMKFPREGYS
;
A
#
# COMPACT_ATOMS: atom_id res chain seq x y z
N MET A 1 21.12 2.94 13.35
CA MET A 1 19.69 2.59 13.22
C MET A 1 19.50 1.86 11.90
N THR A 2 18.73 0.78 11.92
CA THR A 2 18.36 0.05 10.70
C THR A 2 17.20 0.79 10.02
N ILE A 3 17.02 0.56 8.72
CA ILE A 3 15.89 1.11 7.98
C ILE A 3 14.81 0.04 7.84
N ALA A 4 13.64 0.28 8.45
CA ALA A 4 12.46 -0.54 8.30
C ALA A 4 11.64 -0.06 7.11
N ILE A 5 11.59 -0.85 6.04
CA ILE A 5 10.81 -0.53 4.83
C ILE A 5 9.45 -1.19 4.95
N TYR A 6 8.38 -0.40 4.91
CA TYR A 6 7.01 -0.90 4.90
C TYR A 6 6.37 -0.69 3.52
N LEU A 7 6.31 -1.78 2.75
CA LEU A 7 5.68 -1.83 1.42
C LEU A 7 4.22 -2.23 1.60
N ALA A 8 3.26 -1.38 1.20
CA ALA A 8 1.84 -1.66 1.45
C ALA A 8 0.91 -0.97 0.45
N HIS A 9 -0.31 -1.47 0.33
CA HIS A 9 -1.35 -0.81 -0.47
C HIS A 9 -1.93 0.43 0.22
N LEU A 10 -2.16 0.38 1.53
CA LEU A 10 -2.72 1.48 2.34
C LEU A 10 -4.03 2.08 1.78
N ASN A 11 -4.99 1.21 1.45
CA ASN A 11 -6.27 1.57 0.86
C ASN A 11 -7.45 1.19 1.77
N PRO A 12 -7.73 1.95 2.85
CA PRO A 12 -7.04 3.17 3.32
C PRO A 12 -5.89 2.87 4.32
N VAL A 13 -5.27 3.93 4.86
CA VAL A 13 -4.46 3.84 6.08
C VAL A 13 -5.39 3.54 7.26
N THR A 14 -5.10 2.49 8.04
CA THR A 14 -5.97 2.02 9.14
C THR A 14 -5.26 2.16 10.48
N ASN A 15 -5.99 1.96 11.58
CA ASN A 15 -5.39 1.89 12.91
C ASN A 15 -4.31 0.80 13.01
N ALA A 16 -4.50 -0.34 12.36
CA ALA A 16 -3.48 -1.40 12.31
C ALA A 16 -2.21 -0.96 11.57
N HIS A 17 -2.32 -0.23 10.47
CA HIS A 17 -1.16 0.34 9.80
C HIS A 17 -0.43 1.35 10.69
N ALA A 18 -1.20 2.23 11.36
CA ALA A 18 -0.65 3.22 12.27
C ALA A 18 0.11 2.58 13.44
N GLU A 19 -0.43 1.52 14.04
CA GLU A 19 0.24 0.75 15.09
C GLU A 19 1.55 0.12 14.61
N ILE A 20 1.52 -0.56 13.46
CA ILE A 20 2.72 -1.18 12.87
C ILE A 20 3.83 -0.15 12.68
N ILE A 21 3.50 1.00 12.07
CA ILE A 21 4.48 2.05 11.80
C ILE A 21 5.01 2.65 13.11
N LYS A 22 4.15 2.89 14.10
CA LYS A 22 4.56 3.37 15.44
C LYS A 22 5.49 2.39 16.14
N ASP A 23 5.21 1.09 16.05
CA ASP A 23 6.04 0.06 16.66
C ASP A 23 7.41 -0.03 15.99
N LEU A 24 7.49 0.05 14.66
CA LEU A 24 8.76 0.09 13.93
C LEU A 24 9.57 1.35 14.25
N ALA A 25 8.91 2.50 14.36
CA ALA A 25 9.55 3.80 14.62
C ALA A 25 10.15 3.92 16.02
N LYS A 26 9.89 2.98 16.94
CA LYS A 26 10.53 2.95 18.27
C LYS A 26 12.02 2.62 18.20
N GLU A 27 12.43 1.80 17.24
CA GLU A 27 13.79 1.25 17.16
C GLU A 27 14.50 1.63 15.85
N ASP A 28 13.75 1.87 14.78
CA ASP A 28 14.26 2.00 13.42
C ASP A 28 13.77 3.25 12.71
N ASN A 29 14.51 3.66 11.68
CA ASN A 29 14.04 4.68 10.74
C ASN A 29 13.04 4.02 9.80
N VAL A 30 11.82 4.55 9.72
CA VAL A 30 10.75 3.93 8.92
C VAL A 30 10.61 4.63 7.58
N VAL A 31 10.63 3.83 6.51
CA VAL A 31 10.28 4.27 5.14
C VAL A 31 9.01 3.54 4.72
N VAL A 32 7.92 4.27 4.53
CA VAL A 32 6.66 3.73 4.04
C VAL A 32 6.55 3.98 2.54
N MET A 33 6.28 2.93 1.77
CA MET A 33 6.09 3.03 0.32
C MET A 33 4.71 2.50 -0.07
N PRO A 34 3.71 3.40 -0.17
CA PRO A 34 2.43 3.06 -0.76
C PRO A 34 2.64 2.63 -2.22
N VAL A 35 2.21 1.40 -2.57
CA VAL A 35 2.39 0.89 -3.95
C VAL A 35 1.65 1.76 -4.97
N ARG A 36 2.23 1.92 -6.15
CA ARG A 36 1.65 2.67 -7.27
C ARG A 36 1.65 1.82 -8.54
N PHE A 37 0.64 2.03 -9.38
CA PHE A 37 0.55 1.41 -10.71
C PHE A 37 0.42 2.53 -11.74
N LEU A 38 1.42 2.69 -12.61
CA LEU A 38 1.45 3.76 -13.59
C LEU A 38 1.31 3.24 -15.02
N VAL A 39 0.42 3.87 -15.79
CA VAL A 39 0.37 3.78 -17.25
C VAL A 39 0.81 5.14 -17.79
N GLY A 40 2.01 5.20 -18.38
CA GLY A 40 2.68 6.47 -18.63
C GLY A 40 2.94 7.22 -17.33
N ASN A 41 2.39 8.44 -17.21
CA ASN A 41 2.48 9.27 -16.01
C ASN A 41 1.22 9.23 -15.13
N THR A 42 0.22 8.41 -15.50
CA THR A 42 -1.08 8.36 -14.83
C THR A 42 -1.13 7.19 -13.85
N GLU A 43 -1.47 7.48 -12.59
CA GLU A 43 -1.74 6.44 -11.59
C GLU A 43 -3.10 5.80 -11.86
N ILE A 44 -3.11 4.47 -11.98
CA ILE A 44 -4.30 3.68 -12.19
C ILE A 44 -4.86 3.26 -10.85
N ASN A 45 -6.06 3.75 -10.54
CA ASN A 45 -6.85 3.35 -9.37
C ASN A 45 -7.94 2.35 -9.74
N SER A 46 -8.42 1.61 -8.74
CA SER A 46 -9.49 0.63 -8.91
C SER A 46 -10.32 0.51 -7.64
N LYS A 47 -11.42 -0.24 -7.70
CA LYS A 47 -12.17 -0.64 -6.50
C LYS A 47 -11.31 -1.37 -5.47
N SER A 48 -10.23 -2.03 -5.88
CA SER A 48 -9.30 -2.66 -4.95
C SER A 48 -8.36 -1.68 -4.26
N PHE A 49 -8.01 -0.58 -4.92
CA PHE A 49 -7.10 0.48 -4.42
C PHE A 49 -7.63 1.87 -4.87
N PRO A 50 -8.69 2.38 -4.20
CA PRO A 50 -9.41 3.57 -4.66
C PRO A 50 -8.63 4.87 -4.53
N PHE A 51 -7.69 4.99 -3.59
CA PHE A 51 -6.99 6.24 -3.30
C PHE A 51 -5.67 6.34 -4.05
N THR A 52 -5.38 7.52 -4.60
CA THR A 52 -4.10 7.85 -5.23
C THR A 52 -2.96 7.83 -4.20
N PHE A 53 -1.71 7.85 -4.68
CA PHE A 53 -0.54 8.01 -3.83
C PHE A 53 -0.63 9.28 -2.98
N ASN A 54 -1.02 10.41 -3.58
CA ASN A 54 -1.06 11.70 -2.88
C ASN A 54 -2.05 11.68 -1.70
N VAL A 55 -3.24 11.11 -1.89
CA VAL A 55 -4.22 10.98 -0.80
C VAL A 55 -3.69 10.06 0.30
N ARG A 56 -3.09 8.92 -0.06
CA ARG A 56 -2.50 8.00 0.93
C ARG A 56 -1.29 8.60 1.66
N LYS A 57 -0.52 9.44 0.97
CA LYS A 57 0.59 10.22 1.54
C LYS A 57 0.05 11.25 2.54
N GLU A 58 -0.98 12.01 2.18
CA GLU A 58 -1.64 12.96 3.10
C GLU A 58 -2.16 12.25 4.36
N MET A 59 -2.75 11.05 4.20
CA MET A 59 -3.19 10.24 5.33
C MET A 59 -2.02 9.88 6.27
N LEU A 60 -0.88 9.46 5.73
CA LEU A 60 0.31 9.15 6.52
C LEU A 60 0.89 10.39 7.20
N GLU A 61 1.05 11.49 6.47
CA GLU A 61 1.56 12.77 6.98
C GLU A 61 0.66 13.31 8.11
N SER A 62 -0.65 13.13 8.01
CA SER A 62 -1.60 13.56 9.06
C SER A 62 -1.41 12.84 10.41
N ILE A 63 -0.80 11.65 10.40
CA ILE A 63 -0.57 10.84 11.61
C ILE A 63 0.86 11.06 12.14
N PHE A 64 1.83 11.11 11.22
CA PHE A 64 3.25 10.98 11.55
C PHE A 64 4.05 12.27 11.34
N GLY A 65 3.52 13.24 10.60
CA GLY A 65 4.30 14.40 10.14
C GLY A 65 5.61 13.96 9.51
N ASP A 66 6.72 14.54 9.97
CA ASP A 66 8.07 14.24 9.49
C ASP A 66 8.74 13.06 10.23
N SER A 67 8.02 12.33 11.09
CA SER A 67 8.60 11.23 11.88
C SER A 67 8.90 9.97 11.06
N ILE A 68 8.42 9.90 9.82
CA ILE A 68 8.67 8.80 8.90
C ILE A 68 8.99 9.36 7.51
N MET A 69 9.69 8.57 6.70
CA MET A 69 9.86 8.88 5.28
C MET A 69 8.76 8.22 4.47
N ILE A 70 8.12 8.97 3.57
CA ILE A 70 7.12 8.43 2.64
C ILE A 70 7.69 8.54 1.23
N SER A 71 7.88 7.40 0.57
CA SER A 71 8.52 7.34 -0.76
C SER A 71 7.59 6.73 -1.81
N ALA A 72 7.70 7.24 -3.03
CA ALA A 72 6.96 6.76 -4.19
C ALA A 72 7.69 5.61 -4.92
N ASN A 73 8.84 5.16 -4.43
CA ASN A 73 9.74 4.23 -5.11
C ASN A 73 9.25 2.77 -5.17
N TYR A 74 8.06 2.50 -4.64
CA TYR A 74 7.36 1.25 -4.89
C TYR A 74 6.34 1.41 -6.02
N THR A 75 6.83 1.72 -7.22
CA THR A 75 6.03 1.96 -8.41
C THR A 75 6.17 0.85 -9.45
N PHE A 76 5.03 0.32 -9.89
CA PHE A 76 4.94 -0.55 -11.06
C PHE A 76 4.59 0.29 -12.29
N HIS A 77 5.51 0.42 -13.24
CA HIS A 77 5.25 0.99 -14.56
C HIS A 77 4.77 -0.10 -15.54
N ALA A 78 3.71 0.17 -16.29
CA ALA A 78 3.19 -0.71 -17.33
C ALA A 78 4.23 -0.99 -18.43
N PRO A 79 4.24 -2.20 -19.04
CA PRO A 79 3.31 -3.30 -18.78
C PRO A 79 3.67 -4.09 -17.50
N PHE A 80 2.71 -4.32 -16.60
CA PHE A 80 2.98 -4.95 -15.29
C PHE A 80 3.41 -6.41 -15.37
N LYS A 81 3.11 -7.12 -16.46
CA LYS A 81 3.62 -8.49 -16.66
C LYS A 81 5.16 -8.56 -16.67
N ARG A 82 5.85 -7.45 -16.95
CA ARG A 82 7.33 -7.40 -17.01
C ARG A 82 8.02 -7.65 -15.66
N TYR A 83 7.29 -7.57 -14.55
CA TYR A 83 7.80 -7.85 -13.19
C TYR A 83 7.66 -9.32 -12.79
N PHE A 84 7.30 -10.20 -13.74
CA PHE A 84 7.12 -11.63 -13.52
C PHE A 84 7.86 -12.47 -14.56
N PRO A 85 8.35 -13.68 -14.18
CA PRO A 85 8.46 -14.17 -12.81
C PRO A 85 9.55 -13.40 -12.01
N PRO A 86 9.44 -13.33 -10.67
CA PRO A 86 10.45 -12.71 -9.82
C PRO A 86 11.84 -13.32 -10.06
N LEU A 87 12.91 -12.57 -9.74
CA LEU A 87 14.34 -12.94 -9.91
C LEU A 87 14.86 -13.05 -11.35
N VAL A 88 14.02 -13.41 -12.31
CA VAL A 88 14.45 -13.65 -13.70
C VAL A 88 14.14 -12.44 -14.57
N SER A 89 13.03 -11.74 -14.32
CA SER A 89 12.63 -10.62 -15.15
C SER A 89 13.46 -9.36 -14.88
N LYS A 90 13.88 -8.66 -15.96
CA LYS A 90 14.57 -7.35 -15.85
C LYS A 90 13.73 -6.35 -15.05
N GLY A 91 12.42 -6.34 -15.28
CA GLY A 91 11.49 -5.49 -14.54
C GLY A 91 11.52 -5.73 -13.03
N SER A 92 11.65 -6.99 -12.57
CA SER A 92 11.77 -7.29 -11.14
C SER A 92 13.01 -6.65 -10.50
N TRP A 93 14.13 -6.65 -11.24
CA TRP A 93 15.38 -6.04 -10.79
C TRP A 93 15.31 -4.52 -10.81
N GLU A 94 14.66 -3.94 -11.81
CA GLU A 94 14.39 -2.50 -11.89
C GLU A 94 13.53 -2.04 -10.70
N LEU A 95 12.41 -2.73 -10.42
CA LEU A 95 11.56 -2.44 -9.27
C LEU A 95 12.34 -2.52 -7.96
N ARG A 96 13.13 -3.58 -7.78
CA ARG A 96 13.99 -3.71 -6.59
C ARG A 96 14.98 -2.55 -6.48
N LYS A 97 15.60 -2.15 -7.60
CA LYS A 97 16.56 -1.05 -7.63
C LYS A 97 15.88 0.28 -7.28
N GLU A 98 14.66 0.50 -7.77
CA GLU A 98 13.86 1.68 -7.45
C GLU A 98 13.54 1.75 -5.96
N ILE A 99 12.95 0.68 -5.39
CA ILE A 99 12.64 0.56 -3.95
C ILE A 99 13.87 0.87 -3.09
N LEU A 100 15.05 0.42 -3.49
CA LEU A 100 16.27 0.57 -2.70
C LEU A 100 17.08 1.84 -3.01
N SER A 101 16.66 2.65 -3.98
CA SER A 101 17.47 3.79 -4.48
C SER A 101 17.74 4.86 -3.42
N GLU A 102 16.79 5.06 -2.49
CA GLU A 102 16.89 6.03 -1.39
C GLU A 102 17.37 5.41 -0.07
N ILE A 103 17.57 4.09 -0.05
CA ILE A 103 17.88 3.33 1.17
C ILE A 103 19.39 3.25 1.35
N LYS A 104 19.92 4.12 2.22
CA LYS A 104 21.35 4.18 2.55
C LYS A 104 21.64 3.51 3.90
N GLY A 105 22.07 2.25 3.85
CA GLY A 105 22.50 1.50 5.04
C GLY A 105 21.82 0.14 5.17
N GLU A 106 21.91 -0.44 6.37
CA GLU A 106 21.23 -1.69 6.67
C GLU A 106 19.71 -1.50 6.68
N TYR A 107 19.00 -2.46 6.07
CA TYR A 107 17.56 -2.40 5.93
C TYR A 107 16.92 -3.78 6.00
N TYR A 108 15.62 -3.80 6.30
CA TYR A 108 14.74 -4.94 6.12
C TYR A 108 13.37 -4.47 5.63
N THR A 109 12.61 -5.33 4.96
CA THR A 109 11.19 -5.07 4.69
C THR A 109 10.33 -5.68 5.80
N TYR A 110 9.28 -4.98 6.23
CA TYR A 110 8.33 -5.51 7.21
C TYR A 110 7.06 -6.00 6.54
N THR A 111 6.58 -7.17 6.93
CA THR A 111 5.22 -7.63 6.61
C THR A 111 4.66 -8.49 7.74
N GLY A 112 3.35 -8.40 7.98
CA GLY A 112 2.63 -9.32 8.86
C GLY A 112 2.08 -10.56 8.14
N ASP A 113 2.25 -10.67 6.82
CA ASP A 113 1.72 -11.75 6.00
C ASP A 113 2.84 -12.70 5.52
N LYS A 114 2.66 -14.00 5.78
CA LYS A 114 3.67 -15.02 5.44
C LYS A 114 3.84 -15.21 3.93
N ALA A 115 2.76 -15.09 3.15
CA ALA A 115 2.83 -15.25 1.69
C ALA A 115 3.50 -14.03 1.05
N GLU A 116 3.18 -12.83 1.53
CA GLU A 116 3.90 -11.61 1.15
C GLU A 116 5.39 -11.71 1.53
N GLY A 117 5.71 -12.22 2.72
CA GLY A 117 7.09 -12.46 3.14
C GLY A 117 7.85 -13.39 2.19
N LEU A 118 7.21 -14.44 1.68
CA LEU A 118 7.82 -15.29 0.66
C LEU A 118 8.11 -14.52 -0.63
N MET A 119 7.16 -13.70 -1.11
CA MET A 119 7.36 -12.86 -2.30
C MET A 119 8.50 -11.85 -2.12
N LEU A 120 8.55 -11.15 -0.99
CA LEU A 120 9.63 -10.21 -0.66
C LEU A 120 11.00 -10.91 -0.61
N LYS A 121 11.05 -12.14 -0.12
CA LYS A 121 12.28 -12.96 -0.17
C LYS A 121 12.69 -13.27 -1.61
N LEU A 122 11.73 -13.61 -2.48
CA LEU A 122 11.99 -13.79 -3.91
C LEU A 122 12.50 -12.51 -4.56
N TYR A 123 11.98 -11.33 -4.20
CA TYR A 123 12.53 -10.04 -4.68
C TYR A 123 13.84 -9.62 -3.98
N ARG A 124 14.45 -10.46 -3.13
CA ARG A 124 15.67 -10.16 -2.34
C ARG A 124 15.54 -8.86 -1.52
N LEU A 125 14.39 -8.68 -0.87
CA LEU A 125 14.04 -7.50 -0.06
C LEU A 125 14.15 -7.72 1.45
N LYS A 126 14.80 -8.81 1.91
CA LYS A 126 15.10 -9.10 3.33
C LYS A 126 13.88 -8.95 4.27
N PRO A 127 12.81 -9.75 4.12
CA PRO A 127 11.60 -9.59 4.92
C PRO A 127 11.78 -10.04 6.38
N LYS A 128 11.30 -9.22 7.31
CA LYS A 128 11.05 -9.54 8.73
C LYS A 128 9.54 -9.75 8.90
N ILE A 129 9.16 -10.98 9.20
CA ILE A 129 7.75 -11.36 9.37
C ILE A 129 7.31 -11.03 10.80
N GLY A 130 6.40 -10.07 10.93
CA GLY A 130 5.77 -9.71 12.19
C GLY A 130 4.48 -10.47 12.47
N GLN A 131 3.77 -10.07 13.53
CA GLN A 131 2.43 -10.61 13.80
C GLN A 131 1.39 -9.95 12.89
N ARG A 132 0.48 -10.76 12.36
CA ARG A 132 -0.64 -10.28 11.56
C ARG A 132 -1.63 -9.55 12.46
N LYS A 133 -1.92 -8.28 12.16
CA LYS A 133 -3.01 -7.54 12.78
C LYS A 133 -4.36 -8.04 12.26
N GLU A 134 -5.37 -8.08 13.12
CA GLU A 134 -6.72 -8.57 12.78
C GLU A 134 -7.43 -7.66 11.78
N LEU A 135 -7.28 -6.34 11.95
CA LEU A 135 -7.90 -5.35 11.08
C LEU A 135 -7.18 -5.25 9.73
N SER A 136 -7.92 -5.54 8.64
CA SER A 136 -7.42 -5.40 7.28
C SER A 136 -7.98 -4.15 6.58
N ALA A 137 -7.16 -3.51 5.74
CA ALA A 137 -7.62 -2.39 4.90
C ALA A 137 -8.79 -2.78 4.00
N THR A 138 -8.82 -4.02 3.49
CA THR A 138 -9.93 -4.53 2.68
C THR A 138 -11.25 -4.48 3.45
N SER A 139 -11.26 -4.87 4.73
CA SER A 139 -12.48 -4.82 5.56
C SER A 139 -12.96 -3.38 5.76
N VAL A 140 -12.05 -2.46 6.11
CA VAL A 140 -12.39 -1.03 6.28
C VAL A 140 -12.91 -0.43 4.97
N LYS A 141 -12.31 -0.78 3.84
CA LYS A 141 -12.73 -0.32 2.53
C LYS A 141 -14.11 -0.82 2.13
N ASN A 142 -14.43 -2.08 2.39
CA ASN A 142 -15.76 -2.60 2.13
C ASN A 142 -16.81 -1.89 2.99
N LYS A 143 -16.52 -1.64 4.27
CA LYS A 143 -17.34 -0.82 5.16
C LYS A 143 -17.55 0.61 4.62
N MET A 144 -16.54 1.22 3.99
CA MET A 144 -16.72 2.52 3.31
C MET A 144 -17.66 2.41 2.11
N TYR A 145 -17.56 1.35 1.31
CA TYR A 145 -18.47 1.14 0.17
C TYR A 145 -19.92 0.90 0.60
N GLU A 146 -20.14 0.10 1.65
CA GLU A 146 -21.46 -0.10 2.28
C GLU A 146 -22.04 1.26 2.72
N SER A 147 -21.22 2.10 3.36
CA SER A 147 -21.61 3.45 3.77
C SER A 147 -21.98 4.34 2.57
N ALA A 148 -21.25 4.24 1.46
CA ALA A 148 -21.50 5.03 0.25
C ALA A 148 -22.77 4.58 -0.49
N THR A 149 -23.23 3.34 -0.28
CA THR A 149 -24.50 2.83 -0.81
C THR A 149 -25.69 3.08 0.13
N GLY A 150 -25.48 3.85 1.21
CA GLY A 150 -26.54 4.23 2.16
C GLY A 150 -26.73 3.27 3.33
N GLU A 151 -25.88 2.25 3.48
CA GLU A 151 -25.91 1.35 4.63
C GLU A 151 -25.22 1.98 5.84
N LYS A 152 -25.65 1.61 7.05
CA LYS A 152 -24.97 2.07 8.28
C LYS A 152 -23.68 1.28 8.47
N SER A 153 -22.58 2.00 8.62
CA SER A 153 -21.23 1.43 8.74
C SER A 153 -20.40 2.23 9.72
N ASP A 154 -19.44 1.57 10.36
CA ASP A 154 -18.53 2.12 11.38
C ASP A 154 -17.07 2.15 10.90
N TRP A 155 -16.85 2.31 9.59
CA TRP A 155 -15.51 2.33 8.97
C TRP A 155 -14.58 3.37 9.62
N ASP A 156 -15.11 4.50 10.07
CA ASP A 156 -14.40 5.63 10.67
C ASP A 156 -13.73 5.26 12.00
N LYS A 157 -14.32 4.33 12.76
CA LYS A 157 -13.72 3.78 14.01
C LYS A 157 -12.45 2.96 13.76
N HIS A 158 -12.23 2.53 12.52
CA HIS A 158 -11.12 1.65 12.15
C HIS A 158 -9.92 2.40 11.54
N VAL A 159 -10.01 3.73 11.45
CA VAL A 159 -8.92 4.60 10.97
C VAL A 159 -8.62 5.69 12.01
N PRO A 160 -7.43 6.31 11.98
CA PRO A 160 -7.17 7.48 12.79
C PRO A 160 -8.11 8.63 12.43
N LYS A 161 -8.48 9.47 13.41
CA LYS A 161 -9.43 10.57 13.19
C LYS A 161 -9.04 11.49 12.02
N SER A 162 -7.76 11.86 11.93
CA SER A 162 -7.25 12.69 10.83
C SER A 162 -7.40 12.01 9.45
N VAL A 163 -7.25 10.68 9.39
CA VAL A 163 -7.48 9.89 8.18
C VAL A 163 -8.96 9.85 7.82
N ALA A 164 -9.87 9.71 8.81
CA ALA A 164 -11.31 9.77 8.55
C ALA A 164 -11.71 11.13 7.94
N GLU A 165 -11.14 12.23 8.42
CA GLU A 165 -11.36 13.56 7.86
C GLU A 165 -10.89 13.67 6.40
N ILE A 166 -9.71 13.11 6.07
CA ILE A 166 -9.18 13.08 4.70
C ILE A 166 -10.07 12.21 3.78
N ILE A 167 -10.51 11.05 4.27
CA ILE A 167 -11.43 10.17 3.53
C ILE A 167 -12.73 10.91 3.23
N ASN A 168 -13.32 11.60 4.21
CA ASN A 168 -14.54 12.37 4.03
C ASN A 168 -14.37 13.50 3.01
N LYS A 169 -13.22 14.19 2.99
CA LYS A 169 -12.90 15.19 1.96
C LYS A 169 -12.80 14.59 0.56
N ASN A 170 -12.45 13.30 0.45
CA ASN A 170 -12.30 12.57 -0.80
C ASN A 170 -13.45 11.54 -1.01
N TRP A 171 -14.61 11.74 -0.39
CA TRP A 171 -15.68 10.75 -0.35
C TRP A 171 -16.24 10.39 -1.73
N ASN A 172 -16.22 11.35 -2.66
CA ASN A 172 -16.60 11.15 -4.06
C ASN A 172 -15.82 10.02 -4.75
N VAL A 173 -14.57 9.76 -4.33
CA VAL A 173 -13.77 8.62 -4.80
C VAL A 173 -14.37 7.29 -4.34
N ILE A 174 -14.81 7.23 -3.08
CA ILE A 174 -15.47 6.04 -2.53
C ILE A 174 -16.79 5.79 -3.24
N GLU A 175 -17.62 6.82 -3.41
CA GLU A 175 -18.90 6.73 -4.14
C GLU A 175 -18.69 6.21 -5.57
N GLY A 176 -17.71 6.77 -6.28
CA GLY A 176 -17.39 6.36 -7.65
C GLY A 176 -16.97 4.89 -7.77
N PHE A 177 -16.29 4.32 -6.77
CA PHE A 177 -15.86 2.93 -6.78
C PHE A 177 -16.82 1.95 -6.11
N ALA A 178 -17.76 2.40 -5.27
CA ALA A 178 -18.69 1.55 -4.56
C ALA A 178 -19.55 0.71 -5.52
N SER A 179 -20.05 1.34 -6.59
CA SER A 179 -20.86 0.71 -7.65
C SER A 179 -20.06 0.18 -8.83
N ALA A 180 -18.76 0.48 -8.90
CA ALA A 180 -17.91 0.04 -10.02
C ALA A 180 -17.59 -1.47 -9.98
N GLU A 181 -17.30 -2.04 -11.15
CA GLU A 181 -16.68 -3.36 -11.27
C GLU A 181 -15.21 -3.30 -10.79
N ASP A 182 -14.75 -4.31 -10.04
CA ASP A 182 -13.33 -4.42 -9.68
C ASP A 182 -12.51 -4.92 -10.86
N LYS A 183 -11.94 -3.98 -11.63
CA LYS A 183 -11.06 -4.24 -12.78
C LYS A 183 -9.63 -4.63 -12.37
N THR A 184 -9.50 -5.49 -11.36
CA THR A 184 -8.22 -6.08 -10.97
C THR A 184 -8.11 -7.55 -11.34
N MET A 185 -6.89 -8.06 -11.30
CA MET A 185 -6.56 -9.47 -11.46
C MET A 185 -5.56 -9.89 -10.39
N ARG A 186 -5.51 -11.19 -10.11
CA ARG A 186 -4.54 -11.77 -9.18
C ARG A 186 -3.44 -12.50 -9.93
N VAL A 187 -2.19 -12.21 -9.58
CA VAL A 187 -0.99 -12.82 -10.16
C VAL A 187 -0.07 -13.20 -9.02
N LEU A 188 0.22 -14.49 -8.86
CA LEU A 188 1.01 -15.03 -7.74
C LEU A 188 0.54 -14.51 -6.35
N GLY A 189 -0.78 -14.41 -6.16
CA GLY A 189 -1.38 -13.93 -4.91
C GLY A 189 -1.43 -12.40 -4.75
N MET A 190 -0.77 -11.64 -5.62
CA MET A 190 -0.77 -10.17 -5.62
C MET A 190 -1.89 -9.62 -6.51
N LYS A 191 -2.47 -8.46 -6.16
CA LYS A 191 -3.50 -7.78 -6.95
C LYS A 191 -2.91 -6.69 -7.85
N PHE A 192 -3.27 -6.71 -9.13
CA PHE A 192 -2.88 -5.72 -10.13
C PHE A 192 -4.10 -5.15 -10.87
N PRO A 193 -4.07 -3.89 -11.33
CA PRO A 193 -5.03 -3.41 -12.31
C PRO A 193 -4.93 -4.24 -13.60
N ARG A 194 -6.08 -4.52 -14.24
CA ARG A 194 -6.11 -5.17 -15.58
C ARG A 194 -5.55 -4.23 -16.64
N GLU A 195 -5.89 -2.95 -16.53
CA GLU A 195 -5.33 -1.89 -17.38
C GLU A 195 -3.84 -1.75 -17.12
N GLY A 196 -3.02 -1.77 -18.17
CA GLY A 196 -1.56 -1.72 -18.06
C GLY A 196 -0.89 -3.05 -17.71
N TYR A 197 -1.63 -4.16 -17.61
CA TYR A 197 -1.00 -5.45 -17.31
C TYR A 197 -0.18 -6.01 -18.50
N SER A 198 -0.74 -5.94 -19.70
CA SER A 198 -0.17 -6.52 -20.93
C SER A 198 0.40 -5.49 -21.88
#